data_AF-R0M7N4-F1
#
_entry.id   AF-R0M7N4-F1
#
_cell.length_a   1.000
_cell.length_b   1.000
_cell.length_c   1.000
_cell.angle_alpha   90.00
_cell.angle_beta   90.00
_cell.angle_gamma   90.00
#
_symmetry.space_group_name_H-M   'P 1'
#
loop_
_entity.id
_entity.type
_entity.pdbx_description
1 polymer ?
#
loop_
_entity_poly.entity_id
_entity_poly.type
_entity_poly.pdbx_seq_one_letter_code
_entity_poly.pdbx_strand_id
1 'polypeptide(L)'
;MHCYLLSVFLTLDLATVALSLSTCSTLDMDQFMRKRIEAIRGQILSKLKLTSPPDEYPEPEEVPPEVISIYNSTRDLLQEKANHRAATCERERSDEEYYAKEVYKIDMQPFYPEILNVLGGYL
;
A
#
# COMPACT_ATOMS: atom_id res chain seq x y z
N MET A 1 -47.52 -39.49 -15.15
CA MET A 1 -46.15 -40.01 -14.91
C MET A 1 -45.14 -39.46 -15.93
N HIS A 2 -45.42 -39.47 -17.24
CA HIS A 2 -44.49 -38.94 -18.25
C HIS A 2 -44.28 -37.41 -18.22
N CYS A 3 -45.32 -36.62 -17.92
CA CYS A 3 -45.17 -35.15 -17.84
C CYS A 3 -44.26 -34.69 -16.69
N TYR A 4 -44.23 -35.44 -15.59
CA TYR A 4 -43.35 -35.15 -14.45
C TYR A 4 -41.88 -35.45 -14.80
N LEU A 5 -41.64 -36.56 -15.51
CA LEU A 5 -40.29 -36.87 -16.01
C LEU A 5 -39.79 -35.81 -16.99
N LEU A 6 -40.66 -35.37 -17.92
CA LEU A 6 -40.32 -34.29 -18.86
C LEU A 6 -40.02 -32.97 -18.15
N SER A 7 -40.80 -32.60 -17.12
CA SER A 7 -40.51 -31.40 -16.35
C SER A 7 -39.17 -31.49 -15.61
N VAL A 8 -38.86 -32.65 -15.02
CA VAL A 8 -37.58 -32.87 -14.32
C VAL A 8 -36.41 -32.75 -15.30
N PHE A 9 -36.50 -33.37 -16.48
CA PHE A 9 -35.48 -33.23 -17.53
C PHE A 9 -35.28 -31.78 -17.96
N LEU A 10 -36.36 -31.05 -18.23
CA LEU A 10 -36.27 -29.64 -18.64
C LEU A 10 -35.66 -28.75 -17.57
N THR A 11 -35.97 -28.99 -16.28
CA THR A 11 -35.37 -28.24 -15.17
C THR A 11 -33.89 -28.55 -14.98
N LEU A 12 -33.47 -29.80 -15.22
CA LEU A 12 -32.07 -30.22 -15.16
C LEU A 12 -31.28 -29.54 -16.27
N ASP A 13 -31.78 -29.58 -17.50
CA ASP A 13 -31.15 -28.92 -18.65
C ASP A 13 -31.03 -27.41 -18.41
N LEU A 14 -32.10 -26.75 -17.96
CA LEU A 14 -32.08 -25.32 -17.67
C LEU A 14 -31.09 -24.95 -16.55
N ALA A 15 -30.96 -25.79 -15.51
CA ALA A 15 -29.99 -25.59 -14.45
C ALA A 15 -28.54 -25.72 -14.95
N THR A 16 -28.26 -26.71 -15.80
CA THR A 16 -26.92 -26.87 -16.40
C THR A 16 -26.55 -25.70 -17.30
N VAL A 17 -27.50 -25.20 -18.11
CA VAL A 17 -27.31 -24.02 -18.95
C VAL A 17 -27.08 -22.77 -18.09
N ALA A 18 -27.89 -22.56 -17.04
CA ALA A 18 -27.72 -21.43 -16.12
C ALA A 18 -26.36 -21.43 -15.40
N LEU A 19 -25.88 -22.60 -14.98
CA LEU A 19 -24.54 -22.76 -14.39
C LEU A 19 -23.43 -22.46 -15.42
N SER A 20 -23.60 -22.87 -16.67
CA SER A 20 -22.65 -22.59 -17.75
C SER A 20 -22.65 -21.14 -18.24
N LEU A 21 -23.76 -20.40 -18.05
CA LEU A 21 -23.86 -18.96 -18.32
C LEU A 21 -23.23 -18.11 -17.20
N SER A 22 -22.95 -18.70 -16.03
CA SER A 22 -22.17 -18.02 -15.00
C SER A 22 -20.70 -18.03 -15.41
N THR A 23 -20.20 -16.88 -15.86
CA THR A 23 -18.81 -16.69 -16.28
C THR A 23 -17.83 -16.57 -15.09
N CYS A 24 -18.33 -16.64 -13.86
CA CYS A 24 -17.50 -16.61 -12.65
C CYS A 24 -16.94 -18.00 -12.33
N SER A 25 -15.68 -18.23 -12.69
CA SER A 25 -14.90 -19.34 -12.13
C SER A 25 -14.87 -19.26 -10.61
N THR A 26 -14.97 -20.40 -9.92
CA THR A 26 -14.72 -20.48 -8.48
C THR A 26 -13.30 -19.98 -8.20
N LEU A 27 -13.20 -18.88 -7.45
CA LEU A 27 -11.92 -18.27 -7.14
C LEU A 27 -11.30 -18.97 -5.91
N ASP A 28 -10.19 -19.66 -6.14
CA ASP A 28 -9.37 -20.22 -5.07
C ASP A 28 -8.59 -19.10 -4.38
N MET A 29 -9.11 -18.66 -3.23
CA MET A 29 -8.50 -17.63 -2.40
C MET A 29 -7.08 -18.03 -1.96
N ASP A 30 -6.81 -19.30 -1.71
CA ASP A 30 -5.50 -19.74 -1.21
C ASP A 30 -4.44 -19.63 -2.30
N GLN A 31 -4.79 -19.97 -3.55
CA GLN A 31 -3.89 -19.77 -4.68
C GLN A 31 -3.67 -18.28 -4.95
N PHE A 32 -4.74 -17.47 -4.88
CA PHE A 32 -4.64 -16.02 -5.08
C PHE A 32 -3.75 -15.36 -4.03
N MET A 33 -3.95 -15.69 -2.75
CA MET A 33 -3.16 -15.13 -1.65
C MET A 33 -1.69 -15.53 -1.76
N ARG A 34 -1.38 -16.78 -2.13
CA ARG A 34 0.00 -17.21 -2.40
C ARG A 34 0.67 -16.40 -3.51
N LYS A 35 -0.02 -16.21 -4.64
CA LYS A 35 0.48 -15.37 -5.74
C LYS A 35 0.66 -13.91 -5.32
N ARG A 36 -0.23 -13.39 -4.48
CA ARG A 36 -0.14 -12.03 -3.95
C ARG A 36 1.05 -11.86 -3.01
N ILE A 37 1.29 -12.81 -2.12
CA ILE A 37 2.45 -12.80 -1.21
C ILE A 37 3.76 -12.75 -1.99
N GLU A 38 3.91 -13.60 -3.02
CA GLU A 38 5.13 -13.62 -3.84
C GLU A 38 5.33 -12.31 -4.61
N ALA A 39 4.26 -11.77 -5.18
CA ALA A 39 4.30 -10.48 -5.86
C ALA A 39 4.69 -9.34 -4.92
N ILE A 40 4.12 -9.31 -3.70
CA ILE A 40 4.44 -8.29 -2.68
C ILE A 40 5.90 -8.44 -2.22
N ARG A 41 6.39 -9.66 -2.02
CA ARG A 41 7.79 -9.92 -1.68
C ARG A 41 8.73 -9.33 -2.73
N GLY A 42 8.51 -9.64 -4.00
CA GLY A 42 9.30 -9.08 -5.11
C GLY A 42 9.19 -7.57 -5.20
N GLN A 43 8.00 -7.01 -4.95
CA GLN A 43 7.77 -5.56 -4.95
C GLN A 43 8.57 -4.85 -3.85
N ILE A 44 8.57 -5.36 -2.61
CA ILE A 44 9.31 -4.76 -1.49
C ILE A 44 10.81 -4.77 -1.80
N LEU A 45 11.35 -5.91 -2.21
CA LEU A 45 12.77 -6.06 -2.56
C LEU A 45 13.17 -5.11 -3.70
N SER A 46 12.35 -5.02 -4.75
CA SER A 46 12.59 -4.11 -5.87
C SER A 46 12.59 -2.64 -5.44
N LYS A 47 11.67 -2.24 -4.57
CA LYS A 47 11.60 -0.88 -4.03
C LYS A 47 12.82 -0.52 -3.19
N LEU A 48 13.32 -1.47 -2.40
CA LEU A 48 14.51 -1.31 -1.56
C LEU A 48 15.83 -1.52 -2.32
N LYS A 49 15.78 -1.89 -3.61
CA LYS A 49 16.95 -2.26 -4.43
C LYS A 49 17.76 -3.42 -3.83
N LEU A 50 17.06 -4.37 -3.21
CA LEU A 50 17.64 -5.59 -2.64
C LEU A 50 17.35 -6.78 -3.57
N THR A 51 18.31 -7.68 -3.76
CA THR A 51 18.12 -8.92 -4.52
C THR A 51 17.55 -10.05 -3.67
N SER A 52 17.81 -10.01 -2.37
CA SER A 52 17.36 -10.97 -1.37
C SER A 52 17.09 -10.24 -0.05
N PRO A 53 16.32 -10.83 0.87
CA PRO A 53 16.22 -10.31 2.23
C PRO A 53 17.61 -10.22 2.90
N PRO A 54 17.83 -9.26 3.82
CA PRO A 54 19.06 -9.20 4.60
C PRO A 54 19.26 -10.47 5.44
N ASP A 55 20.52 -10.90 5.61
CA ASP A 55 20.87 -12.15 6.29
C ASP A 55 20.68 -12.08 7.82
N GLU A 56 20.75 -10.88 8.39
CA GLU A 56 20.62 -10.66 9.84
C GLU A 56 19.26 -10.05 10.19
N TYR A 57 18.58 -10.73 11.12
CA TYR A 57 17.36 -10.27 11.78
C TYR A 57 17.66 -10.16 13.27
N PRO A 58 18.21 -9.03 13.75
CA PRO A 58 18.45 -8.86 15.16
C PRO A 58 17.12 -8.98 15.93
N GLU A 59 17.20 -9.49 17.16
CA GLU A 59 16.06 -9.57 18.07
C GLU A 59 15.45 -8.16 18.26
N PRO A 60 14.11 -8.02 18.40
CA PRO A 60 13.48 -6.71 18.49
C PRO A 60 13.96 -5.94 19.74
N GLU A 61 14.97 -5.10 19.55
CA GLU A 61 15.38 -4.08 20.51
C GLU A 61 14.37 -2.93 20.55
N GLU A 62 14.33 -2.21 21.66
CA GLU A 62 13.55 -0.97 21.74
C GLU A 62 14.03 0.02 20.68
N VAL A 63 13.13 0.38 19.76
CA VAL A 63 13.43 1.34 18.70
C VAL A 63 13.59 2.74 19.32
N PRO A 64 14.65 3.50 18.97
CA PRO A 64 14.86 4.84 19.52
C PRO A 64 13.65 5.76 19.29
N PRO A 65 13.30 6.62 20.27
CA PRO A 65 12.13 7.50 20.18
C PRO A 65 12.19 8.48 19.00
N GLU A 66 13.40 8.87 18.58
CA GLU A 66 13.61 9.71 17.40
C GLU A 66 13.17 9.00 16.11
N VAL A 67 13.53 7.73 15.94
CA VAL A 67 13.11 6.91 14.79
C VAL A 67 11.60 6.71 14.79
N ILE A 68 11.00 6.48 15.97
CA ILE A 68 9.54 6.39 16.13
C ILE A 68 8.86 7.71 15.74
N SER A 69 9.43 8.86 16.14
CA SER A 69 8.92 10.18 15.74
C SER A 69 8.95 10.34 14.22
N ILE A 70 10.06 9.98 13.56
CA ILE A 70 10.19 10.07 12.09
C ILE A 70 9.14 9.16 11.43
N TYR A 71 9.00 7.93 11.90
CA TYR A 71 8.03 6.97 11.36
C TYR A 71 6.60 7.49 11.45
N ASN A 72 6.18 7.97 12.62
CA ASN A 72 4.82 8.48 12.84
C ASN A 72 4.54 9.70 11.95
N SER A 73 5.44 10.69 11.92
CA SER A 73 5.29 11.85 11.05
C SER A 73 5.23 11.47 9.57
N THR A 74 6.03 10.48 9.15
CA THR A 74 6.03 9.98 7.77
C THR A 74 4.74 9.25 7.42
N ARG A 75 4.22 8.42 8.33
CA ARG A 75 2.94 7.73 8.16
C ARG A 75 1.81 8.74 7.94
N ASP A 76 1.76 9.76 8.78
CA ASP A 76 0.70 10.77 8.72
C ASP A 76 0.79 11.59 7.42
N LEU A 77 2.01 11.99 7.01
CA LEU A 77 2.26 12.67 5.73
C LEU A 77 1.88 11.81 4.51
N LEU A 78 2.21 10.51 4.53
CA LEU A 78 1.87 9.59 3.44
C LEU A 78 0.36 9.39 3.34
N GLN A 79 -0.34 9.36 4.47
CA GLN A 79 -1.80 9.28 4.50
C GLN A 79 -2.44 10.54 3.89
N GLU A 80 -1.95 11.73 4.24
CA GLU A 80 -2.43 12.99 3.65
C GLU A 80 -2.23 13.02 2.13
N LYS A 81 -1.04 12.60 1.65
CA LYS A 81 -0.76 12.49 0.21
C LYS A 81 -1.66 11.49 -0.49
N ALA A 82 -1.96 10.35 0.13
CA ALA A 82 -2.89 9.37 -0.43
C ALA A 82 -4.31 9.96 -0.55
N ASN A 83 -4.76 10.68 0.47
CA ASN A 83 -6.06 11.36 0.45
C ASN A 83 -6.12 12.45 -0.64
N HIS A 84 -5.07 13.25 -0.78
CA HIS A 84 -4.97 14.27 -1.84
C HIS A 84 -5.04 13.66 -3.24
N ARG A 85 -4.31 12.55 -3.48
CA ARG A 85 -4.34 11.83 -4.76
C ARG A 85 -5.72 11.26 -5.08
N ALA A 86 -6.38 10.70 -4.07
CA ALA A 86 -7.74 10.21 -4.23
C ALA A 86 -8.73 11.35 -4.57
N ALA A 87 -8.58 12.52 -3.94
CA ALA A 87 -9.42 13.69 -4.19
C ALA A 87 -9.19 14.32 -5.58
N THR A 88 -7.97 14.24 -6.11
CA THR A 88 -7.58 14.81 -7.41
C THR A 88 -7.67 13.82 -8.57
N CYS A 89 -8.05 12.55 -8.30
CA CYS A 89 -8.05 11.46 -9.28
C CYS A 89 -6.68 11.27 -9.98
N GLU A 90 -5.59 11.64 -9.31
CA GLU A 90 -4.23 11.51 -9.84
C GLU A 90 -3.83 10.02 -9.93
N ARG A 91 -3.64 9.53 -11.15
CA ARG A 91 -3.26 8.13 -11.43
C ARG A 91 -1.81 7.94 -11.82
N GLU A 92 -1.15 9.01 -12.26
CA GLU A 92 0.23 8.96 -12.74
C GLU A 92 1.21 8.93 -11.56
N ARG A 93 2.15 7.99 -11.62
CA ARG A 93 3.27 7.87 -10.69
C ARG A 93 4.53 8.04 -11.53
N SER A 94 5.39 8.99 -11.18
CA SER A 94 6.68 9.11 -11.86
C SER A 94 7.57 7.91 -11.54
N ASP A 95 8.47 7.58 -12.46
CA ASP A 95 9.45 6.51 -12.28
C ASP A 95 10.36 6.77 -11.06
N GLU A 96 10.70 8.04 -10.79
CA GLU A 96 11.40 8.49 -9.57
C GLU A 96 10.68 8.16 -8.26
N GLU A 97 9.35 8.00 -8.26
CA GLU A 97 8.58 7.63 -7.06
C GLU A 97 8.45 6.11 -6.88
N TYR A 98 9.02 5.32 -7.80
CA TYR A 98 8.94 3.87 -7.70
C TYR A 98 9.78 3.33 -6.54
N TYR A 99 11.02 3.80 -6.40
CA TYR A 99 11.97 3.33 -5.39
C TYR A 99 11.75 3.97 -4.02
N ALA A 100 12.17 3.25 -2.97
CA ALA A 100 12.17 3.76 -1.61
C ALA A 100 13.13 4.95 -1.47
N LYS A 101 12.78 5.89 -0.59
CA LYS A 101 13.57 7.08 -0.24
C LYS A 101 13.90 7.03 1.24
N GLU A 102 15.12 7.41 1.57
CA GLU A 102 15.53 7.63 2.94
C GLU A 102 14.91 8.92 3.47
N VAL A 103 14.44 8.89 4.73
CA VAL A 103 13.70 9.99 5.33
C VAL A 103 14.47 10.52 6.53
N TYR A 104 14.71 11.83 6.54
CA TYR A 104 15.35 12.54 7.63
C TYR A 104 14.41 13.63 8.17
N LYS A 105 14.50 13.88 9.47
CA LYS A 105 13.85 15.02 10.13
C LYS A 105 14.92 16.03 10.50
N ILE A 106 14.75 17.27 10.06
CA ILE A 106 15.66 18.37 10.35
C ILE A 106 14.86 19.38 11.17
N ASP A 107 15.25 19.57 12.42
CA ASP A 107 14.62 20.56 13.29
C ASP A 107 15.10 21.96 12.93
N MET A 108 14.15 22.87 12.74
CA MET A 108 14.47 24.28 12.49
C MET A 108 14.90 24.96 13.78
N GLN A 109 15.96 25.76 13.72
CA GLN A 109 16.28 26.64 14.84
C GLN A 109 15.16 27.66 15.03
N PRO A 110 14.80 27.97 16.29
CA PRO A 110 13.83 29.01 16.57
C PRO A 110 14.31 30.34 15.99
N PHE A 111 13.49 30.93 15.11
CA PHE A 111 13.72 32.25 14.57
C PHE A 111 13.42 33.28 15.68
N TYR A 112 14.44 33.98 16.16
CA TYR A 112 14.29 35.08 17.11
C TYR A 112 14.32 36.42 16.36
N PRO A 113 13.16 37.03 16.04
CA PRO A 113 13.10 38.32 15.35
C PRO A 113 13.67 39.49 16.19
N GLU A 114 13.86 39.32 17.49
CA GLU A 114 14.33 40.39 18.38
C GLU A 114 15.78 40.84 18.13
N ILE A 115 16.66 39.96 17.63
CA ILE A 115 18.07 40.30 17.41
C ILE A 115 18.24 41.30 16.25
N LEU A 116 17.35 41.28 15.26
CA LEU A 116 17.39 42.21 14.14
C LEU A 116 17.02 43.65 14.56
N ASN A 117 16.11 43.80 15.53
CA ASN A 117 15.75 45.11 16.09
C ASN A 117 16.85 45.68 17.00
N VAL A 118 17.60 44.81 17.68
CA VAL A 118 18.75 45.24 18.50
C VAL A 118 19.91 45.69 17.61
N LEU A 119 20.20 45.00 16.49
CA LEU A 119 21.30 45.38 15.59
C LEU A 119 20.93 46.51 14.61
N GLY A 120 19.66 46.66 14.26
CA GLY A 120 19.16 47.77 13.43
C GLY A 120 19.02 49.11 14.17
N GLY A 121 19.18 49.13 15.50
CA GLY A 121 19.17 50.34 16.32
C GLY A 121 20.55 50.93 16.62
N TYR A 122 21.63 50.34 16.08
CA TYR A 122 23.03 50.81 16.20
C TYR A 122 23.63 51.27 14.85
N LEU A 123 22.79 51.52 13.84
CA LEU A 123 23.12 52.18 12.57
C LEU A 123 22.27 53.44 12.44
#